data_AF-A0A920TJM3-F1
#
_entry.id   AF-A0A920TJM3-F1
#
_cell.length_a   1.000
_cell.length_b   1.000
_cell.length_c   1.000
_cell.angle_alpha   90.00
_cell.angle_beta   90.00
_cell.angle_gamma   90.00
#
_symmetry.space_group_name_H-M   'P 1'
#
loop_
_entity.id
_entity.type
_entity.pdbx_description
1 polymer ?
#
loop_
_entity_poly.entity_id
_entity_poly.type
_entity_poly.pdbx_seq_one_letter_code
_entity_poly.pdbx_strand_id
1 'polypeptide(L)'
;MSDFYERSTIVHEHLRGKIGVFNKVPIESQDDLSIAYTPGVAGPCLKIAEDGALARELTIKRNAVAVVTDGSAVLGLGNIGPLAARCR
;
A
#
# COMPACT_ATOMS: atom_id res chain seq x y z
N MET A 1 3.74 32.76 8.41
CA MET A 1 3.86 31.49 7.67
C MET A 1 3.70 30.39 8.69
N SER A 2 2.48 29.88 8.80
CA SER A 2 1.98 29.11 9.93
C SER A 2 2.67 27.75 10.06
N ASP A 3 3.18 27.45 11.26
CA ASP A 3 3.12 26.21 12.09
C ASP A 3 2.90 24.81 11.45
N PHE A 4 2.34 24.70 10.24
CA PHE A 4 2.07 23.44 9.56
C PHE A 4 3.31 22.61 9.25
N TYR A 5 4.45 23.22 8.95
CA TYR A 5 5.68 22.48 8.66
C TYR A 5 6.19 21.74 9.90
N GLU A 6 6.28 22.46 11.03
CA GLU A 6 6.73 21.90 12.31
C GLU A 6 5.76 20.82 12.81
N ARG A 7 4.46 21.10 12.79
CA ARG A 7 3.43 20.11 13.14
C ARG A 7 3.44 18.89 12.22
N SER A 8 3.66 19.08 10.92
CA SER A 8 3.77 17.96 9.98
C SER A 8 4.96 17.07 10.34
N THR A 9 6.12 17.65 10.65
CA THR A 9 7.31 16.89 11.06
C THR A 9 7.04 16.06 12.30
N ILE A 10 6.46 16.65 13.36
CA ILE A 10 6.11 15.95 14.60
C ILE A 10 5.19 14.75 14.33
N VAL A 11 4.16 14.93 13.48
CA VAL A 11 3.24 13.84 13.13
C VAL A 11 3.97 12.71 12.37
N HIS A 12 4.84 13.04 11.40
CA HIS A 12 5.57 12.03 10.65
C HIS A 12 6.61 11.30 11.51
N GLU A 13 7.22 12.01 12.48
CA GLU A 13 8.11 11.40 13.46
C GLU A 13 7.35 10.40 14.33
N HIS A 14 6.19 10.78 14.86
CA HIS A 14 5.41 9.90 15.74
C HIS A 14 4.84 8.68 14.99
N LEU A 15 4.33 8.86 13.78
CA LEU A 15 3.68 7.81 12.99
C LEU A 15 4.65 7.00 12.12
N ARG A 16 5.93 7.42 12.03
CA ARG A 16 6.96 6.81 11.17
C ARG A 16 6.53 6.73 9.70
N GLY A 17 5.93 7.81 9.21
CA GLY A 17 5.32 7.86 7.88
C GLY A 17 3.83 8.15 7.95
N LYS A 18 3.12 7.89 6.85
CA LYS A 18 1.69 8.21 6.72
C LYS A 18 0.85 7.06 6.17
N ILE A 19 1.48 6.05 5.56
CA ILE A 19 0.75 4.95 4.92
C ILE A 19 0.87 3.70 5.78
N GLY A 20 -0.26 3.08 6.09
CA GLY A 20 -0.34 1.76 6.70
C GLY A 20 -0.99 0.75 5.75
N VAL A 21 -0.69 -0.53 5.95
CA VAL A 21 -1.34 -1.66 5.26
C VAL A 21 -2.10 -2.47 6.31
N PHE A 22 -3.37 -2.75 6.04
CA PHE A 22 -4.26 -3.46 6.96
C PHE A 22 -5.00 -4.58 6.24
N ASN A 23 -5.33 -5.63 6.98
CA ASN A 23 -6.08 -6.76 6.44
C ASN A 23 -7.54 -6.36 6.19
N LYS A 24 -8.10 -6.76 5.04
CA LYS A 24 -9.53 -6.59 4.75
C LYS A 24 -10.41 -7.67 5.38
N VAL A 25 -9.80 -8.79 5.75
CA VAL A 25 -10.44 -9.91 6.42
C VAL A 25 -9.82 -10.00 7.83
N PRO A 26 -10.64 -10.03 8.89
CA PRO A 26 -10.15 -10.30 10.25
C PRO A 26 -9.50 -11.68 10.30
N ILE A 27 -8.37 -11.79 11.00
CA ILE A 27 -7.69 -13.07 11.21
C ILE A 27 -7.65 -13.29 12.73
N GLU A 28 -8.62 -14.03 13.25
CA GLU A 28 -8.77 -14.26 14.69
C GLU A 28 -8.59 -15.74 15.05
N SER A 29 -8.65 -16.63 14.05
CA SER A 29 -8.55 -18.08 14.20
C SER A 29 -7.62 -18.73 13.17
N GLN A 30 -7.32 -20.02 13.39
CA GLN A 30 -6.57 -20.84 12.43
C GLN A 30 -7.36 -21.07 11.14
N ASP A 31 -8.69 -21.12 11.23
CA ASP A 31 -9.56 -21.28 10.06
C ASP A 31 -9.51 -20.03 9.18
N ASP A 32 -9.53 -18.84 9.78
CA ASP A 32 -9.36 -17.57 9.05
C ASP A 32 -8.02 -17.51 8.32
N LEU A 33 -6.95 -17.94 9.01
CA LEU A 33 -5.62 -18.02 8.41
C LEU A 33 -5.58 -19.02 7.26
N SER A 34 -6.26 -20.15 7.40
CA SER A 34 -6.33 -21.20 6.38
C SER A 34 -7.08 -20.74 5.13
N ILE A 35 -8.05 -19.84 5.26
CA ILE A 35 -8.78 -19.21 4.15
C ILE A 35 -7.94 -18.13 3.48
N ALA A 36 -7.34 -17.23 4.27
CA ALA A 36 -6.57 -16.10 3.76
C ALA A 36 -5.21 -16.52 3.20
N TYR A 37 -4.69 -17.66 3.63
CA TYR A 37 -3.39 -18.19 3.24
C TYR A 37 -3.49 -19.67 2.89
N THR A 38 -2.50 -20.48 3.25
CA THR A 38 -2.49 -21.91 2.94
C THR A 38 -3.51 -22.67 3.80
N PRO A 39 -4.36 -23.55 3.22
CA PRO A 39 -4.41 -23.96 1.81
C PRO A 39 -5.36 -23.15 0.92
N GLY A 40 -6.22 -22.29 1.48
CA GLY A 40 -7.31 -21.60 0.78
C GLY A 40 -6.90 -20.68 -0.37
N VAL A 41 -5.73 -20.05 -0.27
CA VAL A 41 -5.16 -19.14 -1.30
C VAL A 41 -4.94 -19.83 -2.65
N ALA A 42 -4.85 -21.17 -2.69
CA ALA A 42 -4.75 -21.91 -3.94
C ALA A 42 -5.97 -21.70 -4.85
N GLY A 43 -7.17 -21.52 -4.28
CA GLY A 43 -8.42 -21.30 -5.02
C GLY A 43 -8.37 -20.11 -5.97
N PRO A 44 -8.12 -18.87 -5.50
CA PRO A 44 -7.99 -17.72 -6.39
C PRO A 44 -6.80 -17.84 -7.35
N CYS A 45 -5.68 -18.45 -6.95
CA CYS A 45 -4.52 -18.63 -7.82
C CYS A 45 -4.83 -19.51 -9.03
N LEU A 46 -5.48 -20.65 -8.85
CA LEU A 46 -5.85 -21.56 -9.95
C LEU A 46 -6.83 -20.89 -10.91
N LYS A 47 -7.84 -20.17 -10.39
CA LYS A 47 -8.79 -19.41 -11.22
C LYS A 47 -8.10 -18.33 -12.07
N ILE A 48 -7.13 -17.62 -11.50
CA ILE A 48 -6.37 -16.60 -12.25
C ILE A 48 -5.44 -17.25 -13.28
N ALA A 49 -4.91 -18.44 -13.00
CA ALA A 49 -4.09 -19.18 -13.97
C ALA A 49 -4.91 -19.64 -15.18
N GLU A 50 -6.18 -20.02 -14.97
CA GLU A 50 -7.13 -20.34 -16.05
C GLU A 50 -7.60 -19.09 -16.81
N ASP A 51 -7.92 -18.00 -16.10
CA ASP A 51 -8.32 -16.72 -16.68
C ASP A 51 -7.67 -15.53 -15.97
N GLY A 52 -6.67 -14.95 -16.62
CA GLY A 52 -5.93 -13.79 -16.11
C GLY A 52 -6.78 -12.53 -15.90
N ALA A 53 -7.97 -12.42 -16.52
CA ALA A 53 -8.88 -11.29 -16.29
C ALA A 53 -9.42 -11.28 -14.85
N LEU A 54 -9.56 -12.46 -14.22
CA LEU A 54 -10.02 -12.60 -12.84
C LEU A 54 -9.07 -11.98 -11.82
N ALA A 55 -7.82 -11.67 -12.18
CA ALA A 55 -6.90 -10.95 -11.31
C ALA A 55 -7.47 -9.60 -10.85
N ARG A 56 -8.29 -8.94 -11.68
CA ARG A 56 -8.95 -7.68 -11.30
C ARG A 56 -10.07 -7.90 -10.29
N GLU A 57 -10.78 -9.02 -10.32
CA GLU A 57 -11.90 -9.30 -9.41
C GLU A 57 -11.44 -9.90 -8.08
N LEU A 58 -10.40 -10.74 -8.12
CA LEU A 58 -9.96 -11.55 -6.98
C LEU A 58 -8.78 -10.96 -6.19
N THR A 59 -8.25 -9.79 -6.59
CA THR A 59 -7.07 -9.21 -5.92
C THR A 59 -7.21 -7.70 -5.68
N ILE A 60 -6.25 -7.13 -4.95
CA ILE A 60 -6.15 -5.69 -4.74
C ILE A 60 -5.99 -4.89 -6.05
N LYS A 61 -5.66 -5.54 -7.18
CA LYS A 61 -5.59 -4.91 -8.51
C LYS A 61 -6.87 -4.17 -8.88
N ARG A 62 -8.02 -4.56 -8.33
CA ARG A 62 -9.29 -3.84 -8.55
C ARG A 62 -9.21 -2.35 -8.21
N ASN A 63 -8.48 -2.02 -7.14
CA ASN A 63 -8.51 -0.70 -6.53
C ASN A 63 -7.14 -0.15 -6.08
N ALA A 64 -6.04 -0.86 -6.32
CA ALA A 64 -4.69 -0.35 -6.08
C ALA A 64 -4.23 0.57 -7.20
N VAL A 65 -3.76 1.78 -6.84
CA VAL A 65 -3.12 2.73 -7.75
C VAL A 65 -1.69 2.98 -7.25
N ALA A 66 -0.71 2.81 -8.14
CA ALA A 66 0.68 3.12 -7.83
C ALA A 66 0.98 4.59 -8.15
N VAL A 67 1.41 5.36 -7.14
CA VAL A 67 1.99 6.69 -7.34
C VAL A 67 3.51 6.54 -7.43
N VAL A 68 4.05 6.74 -8.63
CA VAL A 68 5.47 6.53 -8.98
C VAL A 68 6.13 7.88 -9.29
N THR A 69 7.31 8.12 -8.72
CA THR A 69 8.12 9.32 -8.93
C THR A 69 9.60 8.98 -8.73
N ASP A 70 10.47 9.64 -9.49
CA ASP A 70 11.93 9.59 -9.34
C ASP A 70 12.47 10.71 -8.42
N GLY A 71 11.60 11.64 -8.00
CA GLY A 71 11.95 12.79 -7.17
C GLY A 71 12.65 13.94 -7.90
N SER A 72 12.65 13.95 -9.24
CA SER A 72 13.27 15.00 -10.05
C SER A 72 12.54 16.34 -10.03
N ALA A 73 11.24 16.35 -9.69
CA ALA A 73 10.43 17.55 -9.55
C ALA A 73 9.43 17.41 -8.40
N VAL A 74 9.87 17.69 -7.18
CA VAL A 74 9.01 17.64 -5.98
C VAL A 74 8.46 19.02 -5.67
N LEU A 75 7.16 19.23 -5.94
CA LEU A 75 6.48 20.52 -5.70
C LEU A 75 7.26 21.68 -6.37
N GLY A 76 7.61 22.72 -5.61
CA GLY A 76 8.49 23.81 -6.04
C GLY A 76 9.96 23.64 -5.61
N LEU A 77 10.34 22.47 -5.09
CA LEU A 77 11.68 22.20 -4.53
C LEU A 77 12.67 21.68 -5.57
N GLY A 78 12.20 21.37 -6.78
CA GLY A 78 13.03 20.81 -7.86
C GLY A 78 13.46 19.37 -7.59
N ASN A 79 14.67 19.03 -8.01
CA ASN A 79 15.22 17.68 -7.89
C ASN A 79 15.87 17.49 -6.52
N ILE A 80 15.15 16.83 -5.61
CA ILE A 80 15.63 16.48 -4.27
C ILE A 80 15.80 14.96 -4.08
N GLY A 81 15.66 14.21 -5.17
CA GLY A 81 15.84 12.76 -5.20
C GLY A 81 14.67 11.96 -4.61
N PRO A 82 14.69 10.64 -4.81
CA PRO A 82 13.54 9.77 -4.57
C PRO A 82 13.21 9.58 -3.08
N LEU A 83 14.21 9.69 -2.19
CA LEU A 83 13.99 9.56 -0.74
C LEU A 83 13.24 10.77 -0.19
N ALA A 84 13.62 11.99 -0.59
CA ALA A 84 12.95 13.20 -0.13
C ALA A 84 11.55 13.38 -0.76
N ALA A 85 11.32 12.80 -1.94
CA ALA A 85 10.00 12.75 -2.57
C ALA A 85 8.99 11.81 -1.86
N ARG A 86 9.47 10.92 -0.99
CA ARG A 86 8.67 9.86 -0.37
C ARG A 86 8.64 9.99 1.15
N CYS A 87 7.62 10.64 1.68
CA CYS A 87 7.30 10.66 3.12
C CYS A 87 6.20 9.61 3.45
N ARG A 88 6.37 8.37 2.99
CA ARG A 88 5.42 7.27 3.22
C ARG A 88 5.74 6.53 4.50
#